data_AF-A0AAD5MXT6-F1
#
_entry.id   AF-A0AAD5MXT6-F1
#
_cell.length_a   1.000
_cell.length_b   1.000
_cell.length_c   1.000
_cell.angle_alpha   90.00
_cell.angle_beta   90.00
_cell.angle_gamma   90.00
#
_symmetry.space_group_name_H-M   'P 1'
#
loop_
_entity.id
_entity.type
_entity.pdbx_description
1 polymer ?
#
loop_
_entity_poly.entity_id
_entity_poly.type
_entity_poly.pdbx_seq_one_letter_code
_entity_poly.pdbx_strand_id
1 'polypeptide(L)' 'MACIMGQNPQLFSKRVLLLERGKVSSLPNTPPEHYSNRVSAVSPASIEMFKKIFDRLLSRTGCVETYSVL' A
#
# COMPACT_ATOMS: atom_id res chain seq x y z
N MET A 1 -1.47 0.07 4.50
CA MET A 1 -1.80 -0.29 5.89
C MET A 1 -3.29 -0.26 6.20
N ALA A 2 -4.03 0.83 5.93
CA ALA A 2 -5.47 0.92 6.23
C ALA A 2 -6.33 -0.24 5.65
N CYS A 3 -6.02 -0.72 4.43
CA CYS A 3 -6.71 -1.85 3.81
C CYS A 3 -6.64 -3.16 4.63
N ILE A 4 -5.49 -3.43 5.26
CA ILE A 4 -5.28 -4.61 6.11
C ILE A 4 -5.95 -4.42 7.47
N MET A 5 -5.91 -3.20 8.02
CA MET A 5 -6.51 -2.93 9.33
C MET A 5 -8.01 -3.23 9.32
N GLY A 6 -8.69 -2.98 8.20
CA GLY A 6 -10.08 -3.39 7.98
C GLY A 6 -10.30 -4.91 7.81
N GLN A 7 -9.26 -5.73 7.77
CA GLN A 7 -9.37 -7.20 7.76
C GLN A 7 -9.17 -7.80 9.16
N ASN A 8 -8.61 -7.05 10.10
CA ASN A 8 -8.46 -7.53 11.47
C ASN A 8 -9.84 -7.48 12.16
N PRO A 9 -10.39 -8.61 12.63
CA PRO A 9 -11.73 -8.66 13.23
C PRO A 9 -11.87 -7.76 14.47
N GLN A 10 -10.77 -7.47 15.17
CA GLN A 10 -10.76 -6.57 16.32
C GLN A 10 -10.83 -5.09 15.93
N LEU A 11 -10.37 -4.76 14.72
CA LEU A 11 -10.29 -3.39 14.20
C LEU A 11 -11.38 -3.09 13.15
N PHE A 12 -12.07 -4.11 12.64
CA PHE A 12 -13.10 -3.99 11.60
C PHE A 12 -14.21 -2.98 11.95
N SER A 13 -14.66 -2.95 13.20
CA SER A 13 -15.69 -2.02 13.69
C SER A 13 -15.13 -0.77 14.37
N LYS A 14 -13.81 -0.55 14.30
CA LYS A 14 -13.13 0.55 14.97
C LYS A 14 -12.85 1.69 14.00
N ARG A 15 -13.09 2.92 14.45
CA ARG A 15 -12.70 4.12 13.72
C ARG A 15 -11.20 4.34 13.93
N VAL A 16 -10.45 4.36 12.83
CA VAL A 16 -9.01 4.61 12.84
C VAL A 16 -8.76 6.02 12.32
N LEU A 17 -8.17 6.88 13.14
CA LEU A 17 -7.73 8.22 12.75
C LEU A 17 -6.24 8.15 12.34
N LEU A 18 -5.93 8.43 11.08
CA LEU A 18 -4.56 8.52 10.58
C LEU A 18 -4.13 10.00 10.57
N LEU A 19 -3.19 10.35 11.46
CA LEU A 19 -2.60 11.68 11.50
C LEU A 19 -1.20 11.63 10.89
N GLU A 20 -1.02 12.26 9.74
CA GLU A 20 0.28 12.40 9.10
C GLU A 20 0.79 13.83 9.28
N ARG A 21 2.01 13.98 9.81
CA ARG A 21 2.68 15.28 9.88
C ARG A 21 3.53 15.46 8.63
N GLY A 22 3.05 16.26 7.68
CA GLY A 22 3.75 16.54 6.43
C GLY A 22 2.82 17.16 5.40
N LYS A 23 3.37 17.55 4.24
CA LYS A 23 2.53 17.85 3.07
C LYS A 23 1.93 16.53 2.59
N VAL A 24 0.61 16.42 2.63
CA VAL A 24 -0.12 15.31 2.00
C VAL A 24 0.05 15.46 0.50
N SER A 25 1.00 14.73 -0.08
CA SER A 25 1.16 14.65 -1.53
C SER A 25 0.24 13.55 -2.04
N SER A 26 -0.64 13.89 -2.98
CA SER A 26 -1.29 12.88 -3.81
C SER A 26 -0.24 12.07 -4.54
N LEU A 27 -0.52 10.79 -4.79
CA LEU A 27 0.35 9.97 -5.64
C LEU A 27 0.47 10.68 -7.00
N PRO A 28 1.69 10.99 -7.46
CA PRO A 28 1.85 11.67 -8.75
C PRO A 28 1.32 10.76 -9.87
N ASN A 29 0.60 11.37 -10.82
CA ASN A 29 0.05 10.64 -11.98
C ASN A 29 1.17 10.15 -12.93
N THR A 30 2.34 10.78 -12.85
CA THR A 30 3.53 10.39 -13.60
C THR A 30 4.49 9.61 -12.70
N PRO A 31 5.12 8.54 -13.20
CA PRO A 31 6.18 7.87 -12.46
C PRO A 31 7.27 8.88 -12.07
N PRO A 32 7.83 8.78 -10.86
CA PRO A 32 8.97 9.62 -10.50
C PRO A 32 10.15 9.32 -11.43
N GLU A 33 10.82 10.35 -11.95
CA GLU A 33 12.07 10.19 -12.72
C GLU A 33 13.20 9.60 -11.87
N HIS A 34 13.10 9.76 -10.54
CA HIS A 34 14.08 9.28 -9.59
C HIS A 34 13.43 8.36 -8.56
N TYR A 35 13.89 7.12 -8.53
CA TYR A 35 13.51 6.17 -7.50
C TYR A 35 14.19 6.52 -6.17
N SER A 36 13.46 6.33 -5.07
CA SER A 36 14.01 6.54 -3.73
C SER A 36 15.08 5.50 -3.43
N ASN A 37 16.27 5.95 -3.00
CA ASN A 37 17.33 5.07 -2.51
C ASN A 37 17.03 4.50 -1.10
N ARG A 38 15.90 4.88 -0.47
CA ARG A 38 15.48 4.34 0.82
C ARG A 38 14.73 3.03 0.61
N VAL A 39 15.50 1.94 0.55
CA VAL A 39 14.97 0.57 0.52
C VAL A 39 14.85 0.02 1.94
N SER A 40 13.83 -0.79 2.18
CA SER A 40 13.67 -1.56 3.43
C SER A 40 13.70 -3.04 3.10
N ALA A 41 14.38 -3.84 3.93
CA ALA A 41 14.32 -5.28 3.80
C ALA A 41 12.91 -5.75 4.17
N VAL A 42 12.23 -6.43 3.24
CA VAL A 42 10.86 -6.91 3.42
C VAL A 42 10.91 -8.41 3.69
N SER A 43 10.25 -8.87 4.77
CA SER A 43 10.17 -10.29 5.07
C SER A 43 9.24 -11.04 4.08
N PRO A 44 9.42 -12.34 3.85
CA PRO A 44 8.54 -13.12 2.98
C PRO A 44 7.05 -13.04 3.36
N ALA A 45 6.75 -13.00 4.67
CA ALA A 45 5.38 -12.82 5.16
C ALA A 45 4.79 -11.46 4.76
N SER A 46 5.61 -10.41 4.75
CA SER A 46 5.19 -9.08 4.32
C SER A 46 4.92 -9.04 2.81
N ILE A 47 5.69 -9.78 2.01
CA ILE A 47 5.44 -9.92 0.56
C ILE A 47 4.08 -10.58 0.30
N GLU A 48 3.76 -11.67 1.00
CA GLU A 48 2.47 -12.35 0.86
C GLU A 48 1.30 -11.43 1.24
N MET A 49 1.48 -10.66 2.32
CA MET A 49 0.53 -9.66 2.77
C MET A 49 0.33 -8.55 1.72
N PHE A 50 1.40 -8.05 1.10
CA PHE A 50 1.30 -7.06 0.04
C PHE A 50 0.55 -7.59 -1.18
N LYS A 51 0.83 -8.82 -1.63
CA LYS A 51 0.12 -9.46 -2.76
C LYS A 51 -1.39 -9.47 -2.55
N LYS A 52 -1.85 -9.92 -1.37
CA LYS A 52 -3.29 -9.94 -1.02
C LYS A 52 -3.95 -8.56 -1.08
N ILE A 53 -3.21 -7.50 -0.75
CA ILE A 53 -3.70 -6.12 -0.85
C ILE A 53 -3.73 -5.68 -2.30
N PHE A 54 -2.65 -5.91 -3.05
CA PHE A 54 -2.54 -5.55 -4.46
C PHE A 54 -3.65 -6.19 -5.29
N ASP A 55 -3.88 -7.49 -5.15
CA ASP A 55 -4.95 -8.20 -5.88
C ASP A 55 -6.34 -7.59 -5.60
N ARG A 56 -6.58 -7.19 -4.35
CA ARG A 56 -7.84 -6.56 -3.93
C ARG A 56 -8.00 -5.12 -4.43
N LEU A 57 -6.90 -4.38 -4.54
CA LEU A 57 -6.91 -3.04 -5.12
C LEU A 57 -7.11 -3.13 -6.63
N LEU A 58 -6.38 -4.01 -7.32
CA LEU A 58 -6.48 -4.26 -8.76
C LEU A 58 -7.87 -4.74 -9.20
N SER A 59 -8.54 -5.57 -8.40
CA SER A 59 -9.93 -5.99 -8.67
C SER A 59 -10.96 -4.86 -8.53
N ARG A 60 -10.62 -3.75 -7.85
CA ARG A 60 -11.52 -2.59 -7.66
C ARG A 60 -11.19 -1.42 -8.59
N THR A 61 -9.93 -1.25 -8.95
CA THR A 61 -9.46 -0.26 -9.92
C THR A 61 -8.96 -1.01 -11.14
N GLY A 62 -9.80 -1.11 -12.17
CA GLY A 62 -9.38 -1.68 -13.45
C GLY A 62 -8.11 -0.99 -13.95
N CYS A 63 -7.06 -1.78 -14.15
CA CYS A 63 -5.73 -1.40 -14.64
C CYS A 63 -4.89 -0.52 -13.69
N VAL A 64 -3.91 -1.15 -13.03
CA VAL A 64 -2.67 -0.49 -12.60
C VAL A 64 -1.51 -1.39 -13.04
N GLU A 65 -0.59 -0.82 -13.82
CA GLU A 65 0.59 -1.52 -14.35
C GLU A 65 1.39 -2.17 -13.22
N THR A 66 1.63 -3.47 -13.38
CA THR A 66 2.42 -4.30 -12.50
C THR A 66 3.90 -3.94 -12.60
N TYR A 67 4.51 -3.50 -11.49
CA TYR A 67 5.96 -3.40 -11.39
C TYR A 67 6.47 -4.50 -10.43
N SER A 68 7.09 -5.51 -11.03
CA SER A 68 7.78 -6.60 -10.33
C SER A 68 8.95 -6.04 -9.53
N VAL A 69 8.90 -6.21 -8.21
CA VAL A 69 10.06 -6.00 -7.33
C VAL A 69 10.96 -7.24 -7.49
N LEU A 70 12.03 -7.09 -8.27
CA LEU A 70 13.19 -8.00 -8.27
C LEU A 70 13.92 -7.91 -6.92
#